data_AF-X0T030-F1
#
_entry.id   AF-X0T030-F1
#
_cell.length_a   1.000
_cell.length_b   1.000
_cell.length_c   1.000
_cell.angle_alpha   90.00
_cell.angle_beta   90.00
_cell.angle_gamma   90.00
#
_symmetry.space_group_name_H-M   'P 1'
#
loop_
_entity.id
_entity.type
_entity.pdbx_description
1 polymer ?
#
loop_
_entity_poly.entity_id
_entity_poly.type
_entity_poly.pdbx_seq_one_letter_code
_entity_poly.pdbx_strand_id
1 'polypeptide(L)'
;MERIANFIYNKSRLIIVLVAILNIVALASFYRFELDTDFLSLFTEGNPRAEEYDRLNEKYQIGEAISVLIEQDDSLLDKENLQAVYRIQEEIEKLDG
;
A
#
# COMPACT_ATOMS: atom_id res chain seq x y z
N MET A 1 6.06 -44.49 -16.31
CA MET A 1 5.20 -43.49 -16.97
C MET A 1 3.84 -44.09 -17.38
N GLU A 2 3.79 -45.22 -18.09
CA GLU A 2 2.53 -45.82 -18.57
C GLU A 2 1.49 -46.15 -17.47
N ARG A 3 1.93 -46.65 -16.31
CA ARG A 3 1.01 -46.95 -15.18
C ARG A 3 0.29 -45.72 -14.64
N ILE A 4 0.98 -44.58 -14.58
CA ILE A 4 0.42 -43.31 -14.14
C ILE A 4 -0.53 -42.76 -15.20
N ALA A 5 -0.14 -42.84 -16.48
CA ALA A 5 -0.98 -42.40 -17.60
C ALA A 5 -2.31 -43.19 -17.68
N ASN A 6 -2.25 -44.52 -17.53
CA ASN A 6 -3.46 -45.37 -17.53
C ASN A 6 -4.36 -45.10 -16.33
N PHE A 7 -3.78 -44.79 -15.15
CA PHE A 7 -4.55 -44.40 -13.98
C PHE A 7 -5.26 -43.05 -14.19
N ILE A 8 -4.56 -42.07 -14.75
CA ILE A 8 -5.13 -40.76 -15.07
C ILE A 8 -6.25 -40.89 -16.10
N TYR A 9 -6.09 -41.72 -17.13
CA TYR A 9 -7.10 -41.92 -18.16
C TYR A 9 -8.38 -42.55 -17.60
N ASN A 10 -8.24 -43.63 -16.82
CA ASN A 10 -9.38 -44.36 -16.23
C ASN A 10 -10.11 -43.58 -15.12
N LYS A 11 -9.45 -42.60 -14.47
CA LYS A 11 -10.03 -41.78 -13.40
C LYS A 11 -10.11 -40.29 -13.76
N SER A 12 -10.01 -39.97 -15.04
CA SER A 12 -9.91 -38.60 -15.58
C SER A 12 -10.99 -37.65 -15.07
N ARG A 13 -12.27 -38.06 -15.10
CA ARG A 13 -13.38 -37.27 -14.54
C ARG A 13 -13.19 -36.92 -13.06
N LEU A 14 -12.74 -37.87 -12.26
CA LEU A 14 -12.53 -37.67 -10.82
C LEU A 14 -11.37 -36.69 -10.59
N ILE A 15 -10.29 -36.85 -11.35
CA ILE A 15 -9.12 -35.96 -11.30
C ILE A 15 -9.51 -34.53 -11.71
N ILE A 16 -10.28 -34.36 -12.78
CA ILE A 16 -10.74 -33.04 -13.25
C ILE A 16 -11.59 -32.35 -12.18
N VAL A 17 -12.54 -33.06 -11.57
CA VAL A 17 -13.37 -32.52 -10.49
C VAL A 17 -12.51 -32.10 -9.30
N LEU A 18 -11.53 -32.93 -8.92
CA LEU A 18 -10.61 -32.63 -7.82
C LEU A 18 -9.78 -31.38 -8.10
N VAL A 19 -9.24 -31.26 -9.31
CA VAL A 19 -8.48 -30.08 -9.75
C VAL A 19 -9.36 -28.84 -9.78
N ALA A 20 -10.60 -28.95 -10.26
CA ALA A 20 -11.55 -27.84 -10.29
C ALA A 20 -11.88 -27.35 -8.86
N ILE A 21 -12.16 -28.27 -7.94
CA ILE A 21 -12.38 -27.94 -6.52
C ILE A 21 -11.14 -27.25 -5.94
N LEU A 22 -9.94 -27.78 -6.20
CA LEU A 22 -8.70 -27.21 -5.68
C LEU A 22 -8.45 -25.80 -6.21
N ASN A 23 -8.78 -25.53 -7.47
CA ASN A 23 -8.73 -24.18 -8.05
C ASN A 23 -9.75 -23.24 -7.40
N ILE A 24 -10.98 -23.70 -7.15
CA ILE A 24 -12.00 -22.88 -6.48
C ILE A 24 -11.55 -22.54 -5.05
N VAL A 25 -10.97 -23.50 -4.33
CA VAL A 25 -10.42 -23.25 -2.99
C VAL A 25 -9.25 -22.27 -3.03
N ALA A 26 -8.34 -22.41 -3.99
CA ALA A 26 -7.25 -21.45 -4.18
C ALA A 26 -7.78 -20.04 -4.51
N LEU A 27 -8.80 -19.94 -5.35
CA LEU A 27 -9.44 -18.67 -5.69
C LEU A 27 -10.14 -18.05 -4.47
N ALA A 28 -10.79 -18.86 -3.63
CA ALA A 28 -11.39 -18.39 -2.39
C ALA A 28 -10.34 -17.83 -1.42
N SER A 29 -9.07 -18.23 -1.51
CA SER A 29 -8.00 -17.65 -0.69
C SER A 29 -7.71 -16.18 -1.02
N PHE A 30 -8.07 -15.70 -2.22
CA PHE A 30 -7.90 -14.29 -2.58
C PHE A 30 -8.81 -13.35 -1.77
N TYR A 31 -9.90 -13.84 -1.17
CA TYR A 31 -10.70 -13.02 -0.25
C TYR A 31 -9.93 -12.56 1.00
N ARG A 32 -8.80 -13.20 1.32
CA ARG A 32 -7.91 -12.83 2.44
C ARG A 32 -6.64 -12.12 1.98
N PHE A 33 -6.60 -11.67 0.73
CA PHE A 33 -5.46 -10.94 0.22
C PHE A 33 -5.49 -9.50 0.76
N GLU A 34 -4.53 -9.18 1.64
CA GLU A 34 -4.29 -7.82 2.12
C GLU A 34 -3.06 -7.26 1.40
N LEU A 35 -3.21 -6.08 0.79
CA LEU A 35 -2.10 -5.34 0.22
C LEU A 35 -1.50 -4.49 1.33
N ASP A 36 -0.30 -4.85 1.76
CA ASP A 36 0.49 -4.01 2.64
C ASP A 36 1.16 -2.90 1.81
N THR A 37 0.76 -1.66 2.05
CA THR A 37 1.33 -0.46 1.40
C THR A 37 2.29 0.29 2.32
N ASP A 38 2.52 -0.19 3.53
CA ASP A 38 3.46 0.44 4.45
C ASP A 38 4.89 0.16 4.00
N PHE A 39 5.68 1.20 3.82
CA PHE A 39 7.11 1.06 3.51
C PHE A 39 7.86 0.30 4.62
N LEU A 40 7.40 0.37 5.87
CA LEU A 40 7.99 -0.37 6.98
C LEU A 40 7.90 -1.88 6.80
N SER A 41 6.92 -2.39 6.03
CA SER A 41 6.78 -3.81 5.69
C SER A 41 7.95 -4.38 4.87
N LEU A 42 8.75 -3.52 4.23
CA LEU A 42 9.93 -3.93 3.48
C LEU A 42 11.10 -4.34 4.40
N PHE A 43 11.04 -3.99 5.68
CA PHE A 43 12.05 -4.38 6.65
C PHE A 43 11.70 -5.74 7.26
N THR A 44 12.72 -6.52 7.62
CA THR A 44 12.53 -7.79 8.33
C THR A 44 11.84 -7.53 9.68
N GLU A 45 10.89 -8.40 10.03
CA GLU A 45 10.28 -8.41 11.37
C GLU A 45 11.35 -8.38 12.47
N GLY A 46 11.17 -7.52 13.47
CA GLY A 46 12.14 -7.33 14.56
C GLY A 46 13.32 -6.41 14.22
N ASN A 47 13.30 -5.70 13.08
CA ASN A 47 14.31 -4.70 12.78
C ASN A 47 14.25 -3.56 13.82
N PRO A 48 15.30 -3.35 14.63
CA PRO A 48 15.25 -2.39 15.74
C PRO A 48 15.09 -0.95 15.26
N ARG A 49 15.51 -0.62 14.03
CA ARG A 49 15.37 0.72 13.45
C ARG A 49 13.95 0.98 12.97
N ALA A 50 13.31 -0.03 12.36
CA ALA A 50 11.92 0.06 11.94
C ALA A 50 10.99 0.24 13.15
N GLU A 51 11.20 -0.55 14.21
CA GLU A 51 10.42 -0.43 15.46
C GLU A 51 10.63 0.90 16.20
N GLU A 52 11.85 1.45 16.15
CA GLU A 52 12.12 2.76 16.75
C GLU A 52 11.47 3.88 15.93
N TYR A 53 11.54 3.80 14.60
CA TYR A 53 10.88 4.73 13.70
C TYR A 53 9.35 4.70 13.88
N ASP A 54 8.76 3.51 13.93
CA ASP A 54 7.32 3.34 14.14
C ASP A 54 6.85 3.94 15.47
N ARG A 55 7.59 3.68 16.56
CA ARG A 55 7.34 4.31 17.87
C ARG A 55 7.47 5.83 17.85
N LEU A 56 8.43 6.37 17.11
CA LEU A 56 8.57 7.82 16.94
C LEU A 56 7.39 8.38 16.15
N ASN A 57 6.97 7.69 15.10
CA ASN A 57 5.86 8.10 14.25
C ASN A 57 4.53 8.09 15.01
N GLU A 58 4.25 7.04 15.78
CA GLU A 58 3.07 6.94 16.64
C GLU A 58 3.05 8.05 17.71
N LYS A 59 4.20 8.31 18.34
CA LYS A 59 4.29 9.31 19.43
C LYS A 59 4.18 10.75 18.94
N TYR A 60 4.82 11.08 17.83
CA TYR A 60 4.95 12.46 17.37
C TYR A 60 4.06 12.79 16.18
N GLN A 61 3.32 11.80 15.64
CA GLN A 61 2.55 11.93 14.41
C GLN A 61 3.41 12.62 13.35
N ILE A 62 4.57 12.03 13.07
CA ILE A 62 5.50 12.54 12.05
C ILE A 62 4.88 12.19 10.69
N GLY A 63 3.72 12.76 10.42
CA GLY A 63 2.98 12.56 9.19
C GLY A 63 3.81 13.00 7.98
N GLU A 64 3.33 12.59 6.81
CA GLU A 64 3.95 12.98 5.55
C GLU A 64 4.00 14.51 5.43
N ALA A 65 5.21 15.06 5.43
CA ALA A 65 5.41 16.49 5.27
C ALA A 65 5.24 16.86 3.79
N ILE A 66 4.22 17.67 3.47
CA ILE A 66 4.06 18.25 2.15
C ILE A 66 4.97 19.48 2.06
N SER A 67 5.92 19.44 1.13
CA SER A 67 6.76 20.60 0.80
C SER A 67 6.19 21.31 -0.42
N VAL A 68 5.84 22.58 -0.28
CA VAL A 68 5.32 23.42 -1.38
C VAL A 68 6.35 24.47 -1.74
N LEU A 69 6.76 24.49 -3.02
CA LEU A 69 7.60 25.55 -3.58
C LEU A 69 6.72 26.56 -4.33
N ILE A 70 6.88 27.84 -3.99
CA ILE A 70 6.15 28.94 -4.63
C ILE A 70 7.17 29.83 -5.31
N GLU A 71 7.04 29.97 -6.64
CA GLU A 71 7.88 30.83 -7.46
C GLU A 71 7.06 31.99 -8.02
N GLN A 72 7.64 33.18 -8.01
CA GLN A 72 7.01 34.39 -8.53
C GLN A 72 8.08 35.35 -9.04
N ASP A 73 7.77 36.11 -10.09
CA ASP A 73 8.70 37.08 -10.69
C ASP A 73 8.87 38.34 -9.80
N ASP A 74 7.83 38.68 -9.03
CA ASP A 74 7.81 39.81 -8.09
C ASP A 74 8.20 39.39 -6.66
N SER A 75 8.37 40.35 -5.76
CA SER A 75 8.76 40.10 -4.36
C SER A 75 7.69 39.30 -3.60
N LEU A 76 8.06 38.10 -3.14
CA LEU A 76 7.20 37.27 -2.27
C LEU A 76 6.91 37.92 -0.90
N LEU A 77 7.69 38.93 -0.51
CA LEU A 77 7.52 39.63 0.77
C LEU A 77 6.50 40.77 0.69
N ASP A 78 5.96 41.03 -0.50
CA ASP A 78 4.92 42.03 -0.68
C ASP A 78 3.63 41.54 -0.05
N LYS A 79 2.86 42.47 0.53
CA LYS A 79 1.67 42.15 1.33
C LYS A 79 0.68 41.28 0.56
N GLU A 80 0.45 41.62 -0.70
CA GLU A 80 -0.49 40.95 -1.58
C GLU A 80 -0.08 39.50 -1.84
N ASN A 81 1.23 39.26 -2.01
CA ASN A 81 1.81 37.94 -2.26
C ASN A 81 1.80 37.08 -1.00
N LEU A 82 2.16 37.64 0.16
CA LEU A 82 2.02 36.95 1.45
C LEU A 82 0.57 36.55 1.74
N GLN A 83 -0.40 37.41 1.41
CA GLN A 83 -1.83 37.08 1.53
C GLN A 83 -2.25 35.95 0.58
N ALA A 84 -1.66 35.87 -0.61
CA ALA A 84 -1.92 34.77 -1.53
C ALA A 84 -1.37 33.44 -0.98
N VAL A 85 -0.15 33.42 -0.46
CA VAL A 85 0.45 32.24 0.19
C VAL A 85 -0.40 31.77 1.38
N TYR A 86 -0.83 32.71 2.23
CA TYR A 86 -1.68 32.39 3.38
C TYR A 86 -3.02 31.76 2.97
N ARG A 87 -3.66 32.26 1.91
CA ARG A 87 -4.89 31.65 1.39
C ARG A 87 -4.67 30.21 0.90
N ILE A 88 -3.57 29.96 0.20
CA ILE A 88 -3.21 28.60 -0.26
C ILE A 88 -3.02 27.67 0.95
N GLN A 89 -2.35 28.14 2.00
CA GLN A 89 -2.21 27.37 3.24
C GLN A 89 -3.58 27.03 3.86
N GLU A 90 -4.47 28.02 4.00
CA GLU A 90 -5.82 27.79 4.56
C GLU A 90 -6.68 26.86 3.69
N GLU A 91 -6.47 26.87 2.37
CA GLU A 91 -7.16 25.94 1.46
C GLU A 91 -6.66 24.51 1.66
N ILE A 92 -5.33 24.32 1.80
CA ILE A 92 -4.73 23.01 2.05
C ILE A 92 -5.16 22.46 3.42
N GLU A 93 -5.17 23.28 4.47
CA GLU A 93 -5.59 22.87 5.81
C GLU A 93 -7.06 22.44 5.91
N LYS A 94 -7.90 22.86 4.95
CA LYS A 94 -9.33 22.48 4.88
C LYS A 94 -9.58 21.20 4.09
N LEU A 95 -8.58 20.68 3.38
CA LEU A 95 -8.71 19.41 2.69
C LEU A 95 -8.72 18.29 3.75
N ASP A 96 -9.73 17.43 3.70
CA ASP A 96 -9.71 16.18 4.46
C ASP A 96 -8.64 15.26 3.84
N GLY A 97 -7.71 14.81 4.69
CA GLY A 97 -6.69 13.82 4.37
C GLY A 97 -7.19 12.38 4.51
#